data_AF-A0A7Z9T9R7-F1
#
_entry.id   AF-A0A7Z9T9R7-F1
#
_cell.length_a   1.000
_cell.length_b   1.000
_cell.length_c   1.000
_cell.angle_alpha   90.00
_cell.angle_beta   90.00
_cell.angle_gamma   90.00
#
_symmetry.space_group_name_H-M   'P 1'
#
loop_
_entity.id
_entity.type
_entity.pdbx_description
1 polymer ?
#
loop_
_entity_poly.entity_id
_entity_poly.type
_entity_poly.pdbx_seq_one_letter_code
_entity_poly.pdbx_strand_id
1 'polypeptide(L)'
;MNQKVIGGAVLASCLLFADIASGQGMSTDPAVVHCPSVLGVGVNTDLVFCDILIQQDAGLGARVILPVHRGEATVSFNLHNRHTYSEDEVEAGRAFASYTAEIAVASFEGNVLGRRFIQSEFRSGDDLVDRITGGVGPLGLKAVSPMGTERVFVKIPEELNEVFIVGQSLQVVRVDARENIVNAGRTVAAISDVRVEYQP
;
A
#
# COMPACT_ATOMS: atom_id res chain seq x y z
N MET A 1 -12.33 -73.34 -53.85
CA MET A 1 -11.67 -72.04 -54.13
C MET A 1 -12.16 -71.00 -53.13
N ASN A 2 -11.26 -70.12 -52.69
CA ASN A 2 -11.41 -68.84 -51.95
C ASN A 2 -12.82 -68.17 -52.01
N GLN A 3 -13.31 -67.38 -51.04
CA GLN A 3 -12.81 -66.79 -49.77
C GLN A 3 -14.08 -66.49 -48.89
N LYS A 4 -14.11 -65.92 -47.67
CA LYS A 4 -13.15 -65.19 -46.82
C LYS A 4 -13.53 -65.35 -45.34
N VAL A 5 -12.89 -64.60 -44.43
CA VAL A 5 -13.29 -64.40 -43.02
C VAL A 5 -13.41 -62.90 -42.73
N ILE A 6 -14.46 -62.49 -42.00
CA ILE A 6 -14.63 -61.20 -41.31
C ILE A 6 -15.45 -61.54 -40.04
N GLY A 7 -15.11 -61.14 -38.82
CA GLY A 7 -14.14 -60.13 -38.37
C GLY A 7 -14.83 -59.07 -37.51
N GLY A 8 -15.58 -59.48 -36.47
CA GLY A 8 -16.37 -58.58 -35.64
C GLY A 8 -15.51 -57.86 -34.60
N ALA A 9 -15.36 -56.54 -34.74
CA ALA A 9 -14.64 -55.70 -33.78
C ALA A 9 -15.60 -55.13 -32.71
N VAL A 10 -15.23 -55.29 -31.44
CA VAL A 10 -15.93 -54.66 -30.31
C VAL A 10 -15.45 -53.22 -30.16
N LEU A 11 -16.33 -52.25 -30.41
CA LEU A 11 -16.07 -50.83 -30.16
C LEU A 11 -16.31 -50.49 -28.67
N ALA A 12 -15.25 -50.56 -27.88
CA ALA A 12 -15.25 -49.99 -26.53
C ALA A 12 -15.18 -48.45 -26.62
N SER A 13 -16.26 -47.76 -26.27
CA SER A 13 -16.31 -46.30 -26.27
C SER A 13 -15.74 -45.76 -24.96
N CYS A 14 -14.46 -45.37 -24.95
CA CYS A 14 -13.87 -44.63 -23.85
C CYS A 14 -14.39 -43.19 -23.87
N LEU A 15 -15.34 -42.88 -22.98
CA LEU A 15 -15.68 -41.51 -22.62
C LEU A 15 -14.53 -40.90 -21.81
N LEU A 16 -13.66 -40.14 -22.50
CA LEU A 16 -12.70 -39.28 -21.84
C LEU A 16 -13.44 -38.08 -21.25
N PHE A 17 -13.68 -38.11 -19.94
CA PHE A 17 -14.03 -36.91 -19.18
C PHE A 17 -12.82 -35.97 -19.21
N ALA A 18 -12.94 -34.89 -19.97
CA ALA A 18 -12.01 -33.78 -19.89
C ALA A 18 -12.33 -32.99 -18.61
N ASP A 19 -11.61 -33.28 -17.53
CA ASP A 19 -11.65 -32.47 -16.32
C ASP A 19 -11.19 -31.05 -16.68
N ILE A 20 -12.15 -30.13 -16.76
CA ILE A 20 -11.88 -28.72 -16.97
C ILE A 20 -11.34 -28.18 -15.65
N ALA A 21 -10.04 -28.35 -15.42
CA ALA A 21 -9.34 -27.73 -14.30
C ALA A 21 -9.45 -26.20 -14.45
N SER A 22 -10.43 -25.59 -13.80
CA SER A 22 -10.50 -24.13 -13.69
C SER A 22 -9.29 -23.68 -12.90
N GLY A 23 -8.26 -23.19 -13.60
CA GLY A 23 -7.14 -22.51 -12.98
C GLY A 23 -7.68 -21.31 -12.21
N GLN A 24 -7.71 -21.41 -10.88
CA GLN A 24 -8.14 -20.33 -10.00
C GLN A 24 -7.02 -19.29 -9.97
N GLY A 25 -6.97 -18.47 -11.01
CA GLY A 25 -5.97 -17.44 -11.20
C GLY A 25 -6.05 -16.37 -10.10
N MET A 26 -4.89 -15.83 -9.74
CA MET A 26 -4.85 -14.66 -8.86
C MET A 26 -5.31 -13.42 -9.63
N SER A 27 -6.14 -12.59 -9.00
CA SER A 27 -6.44 -11.23 -9.44
C SER A 27 -5.53 -10.25 -8.70
N THR A 28 -5.28 -9.09 -9.29
CA THR A 28 -4.61 -7.96 -8.62
C THR A 28 -5.35 -6.67 -8.97
N ASP A 29 -6.09 -6.13 -8.02
CA ASP A 29 -6.97 -4.98 -8.22
C ASP A 29 -6.52 -3.76 -7.37
N PRO A 30 -6.75 -2.52 -7.84
CA PRO A 30 -6.65 -1.33 -7.01
C PRO A 30 -7.59 -1.46 -5.80
N ALA A 31 -7.06 -1.20 -4.59
CA ALA A 31 -7.83 -1.39 -3.38
C ALA A 31 -8.83 -0.25 -3.13
N VAL A 32 -9.99 -0.56 -2.56
CA VAL A 32 -10.89 0.46 -2.03
C VAL A 32 -10.36 0.89 -0.66
N VAL A 33 -9.85 2.12 -0.58
CA VAL A 33 -9.26 2.68 0.64
C VAL A 33 -10.11 3.82 1.19
N HIS A 34 -10.61 3.66 2.41
CA HIS A 34 -11.18 4.76 3.17
C HIS A 34 -10.05 5.45 3.95
N CYS A 35 -9.64 6.61 3.44
CA CYS A 35 -8.58 7.42 4.03
C CYS A 35 -9.15 8.47 5.01
N PRO A 36 -8.82 8.43 6.32
CA PRO A 36 -9.28 9.43 7.29
C PRO A 36 -8.73 10.84 7.04
N SER A 37 -7.57 10.95 6.39
CA SER A 37 -6.89 12.22 6.12
C SER A 37 -6.20 12.17 4.76
N VAL A 38 -6.82 12.74 3.73
CA VAL A 38 -6.23 12.75 2.37
C VAL A 38 -5.16 13.83 2.30
N LEU A 39 -3.92 13.43 1.98
CA LEU A 39 -2.83 14.38 1.74
C LEU A 39 -3.07 15.15 0.45
N GLY A 40 -3.49 14.47 -0.62
CA GLY A 40 -3.89 15.07 -1.90
C GLY A 40 -3.55 14.18 -3.09
N VAL A 41 -3.55 14.75 -4.29
CA VAL A 41 -3.12 14.06 -5.51
C VAL A 41 -1.74 14.56 -5.92
N GLY A 42 -0.86 13.62 -6.28
CA GLY A 42 0.47 13.93 -6.82
C GLY A 42 0.40 14.56 -8.21
N VAL A 43 1.19 15.62 -8.44
CA VAL A 43 1.20 16.39 -9.69
C VAL A 43 1.80 15.62 -10.86
N ASN A 44 2.77 14.74 -10.61
CA ASN A 44 3.49 14.01 -11.65
C ASN A 44 3.05 12.54 -11.74
N THR A 45 2.53 11.98 -10.64
CA THR A 45 2.16 10.56 -10.54
C THR A 45 0.67 10.30 -10.71
N ASP A 46 -0.18 11.33 -10.61
CA ASP A 46 -1.65 11.25 -10.51
C ASP A 46 -2.17 10.33 -9.37
N LEU A 47 -1.28 9.90 -8.46
CA LEU A 47 -1.63 9.03 -7.34
C LEU A 47 -2.29 9.82 -6.20
N VAL A 48 -3.30 9.21 -5.58
CA VAL A 48 -3.86 9.70 -4.31
C VAL A 48 -2.92 9.30 -3.18
N PHE A 49 -2.49 10.28 -2.39
CA PHE A 49 -1.71 10.09 -1.17
C PHE A 49 -2.62 10.20 0.06
N CYS A 50 -2.58 9.18 0.91
CA CYS A 50 -3.31 9.13 2.17
C CYS A 50 -2.34 9.35 3.35
N ASP A 51 -2.63 10.30 4.24
CA ASP A 51 -1.86 10.50 5.46
C ASP A 51 -2.19 9.40 6.49
N ILE A 52 -1.14 8.79 7.06
CA ILE A 52 -1.23 7.79 8.11
C ILE A 52 -0.95 8.45 9.46
N LEU A 53 -1.96 8.43 10.34
CA LEU A 53 -1.91 9.01 11.68
C LEU A 53 -1.63 7.93 12.73
N ILE A 54 -0.93 8.28 13.80
CA ILE A 54 -0.99 7.51 15.05
C ILE A 54 -2.42 7.64 15.58
N GLN A 55 -3.05 6.50 15.85
CA GLN A 55 -4.41 6.42 16.37
C GLN A 55 -4.42 5.69 17.72
N GLN A 56 -5.48 5.90 18.50
CA GLN A 56 -5.70 5.15 19.74
C GLN A 56 -6.18 3.73 19.43
N ASP A 57 -7.06 3.59 18.43
CA ASP A 57 -7.64 2.33 17.98
C ASP A 57 -7.30 2.05 16.51
N ALA A 58 -7.14 0.77 16.15
CA ALA A 58 -6.82 0.36 14.79
C ALA A 58 -7.91 0.78 13.78
N GLY A 59 -9.19 0.65 14.18
CA GLY A 59 -10.36 1.02 13.38
C GLY A 59 -10.44 2.48 12.93
N LEU A 60 -9.61 3.38 13.51
CA LEU A 60 -9.50 4.80 13.11
C LEU A 60 -8.38 5.06 12.08
N GLY A 61 -7.66 4.01 11.66
CA GLY A 61 -6.62 4.07 10.63
C GLY A 61 -7.16 4.15 9.20
N ALA A 62 -6.26 4.11 8.23
CA ALA A 62 -6.66 3.97 6.82
C ALA A 62 -7.16 2.55 6.57
N ARG A 63 -8.46 2.41 6.31
CA ARG A 63 -9.14 1.12 6.11
C ARG A 63 -9.03 0.70 4.66
N VAL A 64 -8.44 -0.47 4.42
CA VAL A 64 -8.36 -1.14 3.13
C VAL A 64 -9.42 -2.23 3.11
N ILE A 65 -10.39 -2.15 2.20
CA ILE A 65 -11.40 -3.20 2.00
C ILE A 65 -10.82 -4.23 1.03
N LEU A 66 -10.90 -5.51 1.41
CA LEU A 66 -10.55 -6.62 0.54
C LEU A 66 -11.79 -7.04 -0.27
N PRO A 67 -11.64 -7.36 -1.56
CA PRO A 67 -12.68 -8.08 -2.31
C PRO A 67 -13.02 -9.42 -1.66
N VAL A 68 -14.17 -10.00 -2.03
CA VAL A 68 -14.45 -11.41 -1.68
C VAL A 68 -13.38 -12.29 -2.32
N HIS A 69 -12.75 -13.12 -1.48
CA HIS A 69 -11.60 -13.92 -1.86
C HIS A 69 -11.61 -15.28 -1.13
N ARG A 70 -10.69 -16.15 -1.54
CA ARG A 70 -10.40 -17.46 -0.97
C ARG A 70 -8.91 -17.55 -0.64
N GLY A 71 -8.58 -18.26 0.43
CA GLY A 71 -7.23 -18.34 0.98
C GLY A 71 -6.66 -16.98 1.41
N GLU A 72 -5.33 -16.87 1.53
CA GLU A 72 -4.68 -15.61 1.88
C GLU A 72 -4.76 -14.59 0.72
N ALA A 73 -5.06 -13.34 1.05
CA ALA A 73 -4.83 -12.20 0.17
C ALA A 73 -3.49 -11.51 0.49
N THR A 74 -2.98 -10.69 -0.42
CA THR A 74 -1.82 -9.82 -0.19
C THR A 74 -2.21 -8.37 -0.46
N VAL A 75 -2.22 -7.55 0.60
CA VAL A 75 -2.33 -6.09 0.49
C VAL A 75 -0.94 -5.53 0.25
N SER A 76 -0.79 -4.67 -0.76
CA SER A 76 0.45 -3.97 -1.05
C SER A 76 0.23 -2.48 -1.30
N PHE A 77 1.20 -1.65 -0.94
CA PHE A 77 1.15 -0.20 -1.09
C PHE A 77 2.55 0.42 -1.09
N ASN A 78 2.67 1.64 -1.61
CA ASN A 78 3.86 2.45 -1.42
C ASN A 78 3.77 3.16 -0.07
N LEU A 79 4.82 3.07 0.74
CA LEU A 79 4.99 3.81 1.99
C LEU A 79 5.98 4.95 1.77
N HIS A 80 5.65 6.14 2.31
CA HIS A 80 6.42 7.37 2.16
C HIS A 80 6.58 8.07 3.51
N ASN A 81 7.76 8.66 3.75
CA ASN A 81 7.90 9.72 4.74
C ASN A 81 7.29 11.03 4.19
N ARG A 82 7.18 12.05 5.03
CA ARG A 82 6.61 13.36 4.67
C ARG A 82 7.58 14.47 5.03
N HIS A 83 7.80 15.38 4.09
CA HIS A 83 8.60 16.59 4.31
C HIS A 83 7.75 17.84 4.08
N THR A 84 7.93 18.88 4.91
CA THR A 84 7.33 20.20 4.70
C THR A 84 8.34 21.06 3.95
N TYR A 85 8.17 21.14 2.64
CA TYR A 85 9.07 21.85 1.74
C TYR A 85 9.02 23.36 1.89
N SER A 86 10.19 23.99 1.88
CA SER A 86 10.38 25.43 1.78
C SER A 86 11.60 25.72 0.90
N GLU A 87 11.42 26.49 -0.17
CA GLU A 87 12.50 26.88 -1.09
C GLU A 87 13.59 27.66 -0.32
N ASP A 88 13.17 28.65 0.47
CA ASP A 88 14.04 29.49 1.31
C ASP A 88 14.91 28.67 2.29
N GLU A 89 14.43 27.50 2.76
CA GLU A 89 15.23 26.62 3.63
C GLU A 89 16.22 25.76 2.85
N VAL A 90 15.90 25.41 1.60
CA VAL A 90 16.79 24.68 0.68
C VAL A 90 17.91 25.60 0.23
N GLU A 91 17.59 26.79 -0.29
CA GLU A 91 18.58 27.79 -0.71
C GLU A 91 19.52 28.20 0.44
N ALA A 92 18.98 28.30 1.66
CA ALA A 92 19.78 28.63 2.84
C ALA A 92 20.52 27.43 3.47
N GLY A 93 20.45 26.23 2.88
CA GLY A 93 21.17 25.04 3.33
C GLY A 93 20.70 24.48 4.69
N ARG A 94 19.47 24.78 5.12
CA ARG A 94 18.91 24.38 6.42
C ARG A 94 17.79 23.34 6.35
N ALA A 95 17.28 23.02 5.16
CA ALA A 95 16.14 22.12 4.99
C ALA A 95 16.43 20.64 5.35
N PHE A 96 17.68 20.25 5.59
CA PHE A 96 18.04 18.84 5.83
C PHE A 96 17.24 18.22 6.98
N ALA A 97 16.61 17.08 6.69
CA ALA A 97 15.90 16.29 7.68
C ALA A 97 15.91 14.80 7.33
N SER A 98 16.32 13.96 8.28
CA SER A 98 16.22 12.50 8.22
C SER A 98 14.95 12.06 8.97
N TYR A 99 14.15 11.19 8.36
CA TYR A 99 12.87 10.73 8.89
C TYR A 99 12.86 9.21 8.97
N THR A 100 12.38 8.67 10.10
CA THR A 100 12.09 7.24 10.26
C THR A 100 10.67 7.09 10.78
N ALA A 101 9.75 6.67 9.92
CA ALA A 101 8.37 6.37 10.29
C ALA A 101 8.16 4.88 10.53
N GLU A 102 7.35 4.54 11.52
CA GLU A 102 6.82 3.20 11.77
C GLU A 102 5.30 3.20 11.59
N ILE A 103 4.80 2.19 10.87
CA ILE A 103 3.38 1.87 10.74
C ILE A 103 3.13 0.40 11.12
N ALA A 104 1.87 0.11 11.45
CA ALA A 104 1.37 -1.26 11.56
C ALA A 104 0.17 -1.44 10.60
N VAL A 105 0.07 -2.64 10.04
CA VAL A 105 -1.16 -3.15 9.41
C VAL A 105 -1.80 -4.13 10.40
N ALA A 106 -3.08 -3.92 10.70
CA ALA A 106 -3.79 -4.65 11.74
C ALA A 106 -5.25 -4.98 11.37
N SER A 107 -5.86 -5.93 12.07
CA SER A 107 -7.30 -6.15 12.06
C SER A 107 -8.05 -5.02 12.80
N PHE A 108 -9.38 -4.99 12.71
CA PHE A 108 -10.22 -4.00 13.41
C PHE A 108 -9.99 -4.00 14.93
N GLU A 109 -9.79 -5.19 15.52
CA GLU A 109 -9.53 -5.42 16.95
C GLU A 109 -8.10 -5.05 17.38
N GLY A 110 -7.24 -4.61 16.45
CA GLY A 110 -5.85 -4.22 16.71
C GLY A 110 -4.84 -5.37 16.67
N ASN A 111 -5.21 -6.56 16.16
CA ASN A 111 -4.26 -7.65 15.95
C ASN A 111 -3.28 -7.27 14.82
N VAL A 112 -2.00 -7.06 15.15
CA VAL A 112 -0.99 -6.62 14.18
C VAL A 112 -0.58 -7.76 13.25
N LEU A 113 -0.88 -7.60 11.96
CA LEU A 113 -0.50 -8.52 10.87
C LEU A 113 0.91 -8.24 10.36
N GLY A 114 1.39 -7.00 10.49
CA GLY A 114 2.78 -6.66 10.19
C GLY A 114 3.15 -5.22 10.56
N ARG A 115 4.38 -5.03 11.04
CA ARG A 115 5.01 -3.70 11.22
C ARG A 115 5.89 -3.39 10.01
N ARG A 116 5.90 -2.13 9.57
CA ARG A 116 6.72 -1.65 8.45
C ARG A 116 7.34 -0.31 8.81
N PHE A 117 8.53 -0.09 8.27
CA PHE A 117 9.36 1.07 8.55
C PHE A 117 9.82 1.67 7.23
N ILE A 118 9.96 2.99 7.18
CA ILE A 118 10.68 3.68 6.10
C ILE A 118 11.65 4.69 6.70
N GLN A 119 12.89 4.66 6.23
CA GLN A 119 13.86 5.72 6.49
C GLN A 119 14.21 6.43 5.20
N SER A 120 14.22 7.76 5.22
CA SER A 120 14.63 8.58 4.08
C SER A 120 15.07 9.97 4.53
N GLU A 121 15.88 10.63 3.71
CA GLU A 121 16.48 11.93 4.03
C GLU A 121 16.10 12.96 2.97
N PHE A 122 15.74 14.16 3.43
CA PHE A 122 15.53 15.32 2.57
C PHE A 122 16.82 16.14 2.52
N ARG A 123 17.28 16.49 1.33
CA ARG A 123 18.47 17.31 1.07
C ARG A 123 18.17 18.43 0.08
N SER A 124 17.38 18.14 -0.96
CA SER A 124 16.86 19.10 -1.95
C SER A 124 15.43 18.72 -2.37
N GLY A 125 14.78 19.59 -3.16
CA GLY A 125 13.47 19.28 -3.75
C GLY A 125 13.43 18.00 -4.60
N ASP A 126 14.58 17.52 -5.09
CA ASP A 126 14.71 16.29 -5.87
C ASP A 126 14.48 15.01 -5.03
N ASP A 127 14.55 15.11 -3.70
CA ASP A 127 14.23 13.98 -2.79
C ASP A 127 12.72 13.77 -2.61
N LEU A 128 11.88 14.70 -3.10
CA LEU A 128 10.42 14.55 -3.09
C LEU A 128 9.98 13.54 -4.15
N VAL A 129 9.12 12.61 -3.75
CA VAL A 129 8.52 11.62 -4.68
C VAL A 129 7.53 12.29 -5.62
N ASP A 130 6.80 13.28 -5.12
CA ASP A 130 5.92 14.12 -5.92
C ASP A 130 5.65 15.45 -5.21
N ARG A 131 5.08 16.42 -5.92
CA ARG A 131 4.44 17.62 -5.36
C ARG A 131 2.95 17.34 -5.19
N ILE A 132 2.35 17.84 -4.12
CA ILE A 132 0.93 17.58 -3.82
C ILE A 132 0.06 18.81 -4.15
N THR A 133 -1.04 18.56 -4.86
CA THR A 133 -2.08 19.55 -5.20
C THR A 133 -2.94 19.99 -4.00
N GLY A 134 -3.66 21.11 -4.16
CA GLY A 134 -4.67 21.55 -3.19
C GLY A 134 -4.09 22.26 -1.95
N GLY A 135 -3.01 23.01 -2.13
CA GLY A 135 -2.47 23.92 -1.12
C GLY A 135 -2.65 25.39 -1.48
N VAL A 136 -2.24 26.27 -0.57
CA VAL A 136 -2.32 27.74 -0.71
C VAL A 136 -1.00 28.36 -1.21
N GLY A 137 0.01 27.55 -1.50
CA GLY A 137 1.31 28.02 -1.99
C GLY A 137 1.31 28.33 -3.50
N PRO A 138 2.47 28.75 -4.05
CA PRO A 138 2.66 28.90 -5.49
C PRO A 138 2.20 27.66 -6.26
N LEU A 139 1.59 27.88 -7.42
CA LEU A 139 0.98 26.85 -8.28
C LEU A 139 -0.12 26.00 -7.60
N GLY A 140 -0.67 26.45 -6.46
CA GLY A 140 -1.71 25.71 -5.73
C GLY A 140 -1.19 24.45 -5.02
N LEU A 141 0.12 24.39 -4.75
CA LEU A 141 0.78 23.24 -4.15
C LEU A 141 0.73 23.30 -2.62
N LYS A 142 0.66 22.13 -1.98
CA LYS A 142 0.89 21.99 -0.54
C LYS A 142 2.37 22.09 -0.23
N ALA A 143 2.70 22.66 0.93
CA ALA A 143 4.05 22.64 1.47
C ALA A 143 4.48 21.20 1.85
N VAL A 144 3.55 20.38 2.36
CA VAL A 144 3.83 18.97 2.67
C VAL A 144 3.82 18.13 1.40
N SER A 145 4.86 17.32 1.22
CA SER A 145 5.04 16.40 0.09
C SER A 145 5.62 15.04 0.55
N PRO A 146 5.33 13.93 -0.17
CA PRO A 146 5.89 12.62 0.10
C PRO A 146 7.38 12.57 -0.27
N MET A 147 8.16 11.80 0.48
CA MET A 147 9.60 11.62 0.30
C MET A 147 9.98 10.17 0.64
N GLY A 148 10.84 9.57 -0.19
CA GLY A 148 11.18 8.14 -0.12
C GLY A 148 10.01 7.26 -0.52
N THR A 149 10.30 6.08 -1.07
CA THR A 149 9.28 5.10 -1.47
C THR A 149 9.75 3.70 -1.11
N GLU A 150 9.02 3.03 -0.22
CA GLU A 150 9.19 1.62 0.10
C GLU A 150 7.94 0.85 -0.33
N ARG A 151 8.08 -0.21 -1.14
CA ARG A 151 6.92 -1.04 -1.53
C ARG A 151 6.65 -2.08 -0.46
N VAL A 152 5.58 -1.87 0.29
CA VAL A 152 5.10 -2.79 1.31
C VAL A 152 4.24 -3.89 0.69
N PHE A 153 4.42 -5.11 1.19
CA PHE A 153 3.53 -6.26 1.01
C PHE A 153 3.17 -6.84 2.39
N VAL A 154 1.90 -7.16 2.61
CA VAL A 154 1.39 -7.80 3.84
C VAL A 154 0.39 -8.89 3.46
N LYS A 155 0.62 -10.10 3.96
CA LYS A 155 -0.34 -11.21 3.85
C LYS A 155 -1.51 -10.98 4.81
N ILE A 156 -2.71 -11.15 4.30
CA ILE A 156 -3.97 -11.01 5.04
C ILE A 156 -4.62 -12.39 5.11
N PRO A 157 -4.94 -12.91 6.32
CA PRO A 157 -5.70 -14.16 6.48
C PRO A 157 -7.09 -14.10 5.84
N GLU A 158 -7.58 -15.25 5.36
CA GLU A 158 -8.86 -15.43 4.64
C GLU A 158 -10.07 -14.93 5.45
N GLU A 159 -10.00 -14.99 6.77
CA GLU A 159 -11.06 -14.54 7.67
C GLU A 159 -11.24 -13.00 7.72
N LEU A 160 -10.31 -12.22 7.16
CA LEU A 160 -10.34 -10.75 7.21
C LEU A 160 -10.78 -10.13 5.87
N ASN A 161 -11.97 -9.53 5.86
CA ASN A 161 -12.48 -8.75 4.73
C ASN A 161 -11.94 -7.31 4.69
N GLU A 162 -11.18 -6.90 5.70
CA GLU A 162 -10.58 -5.56 5.79
C GLU A 162 -9.36 -5.53 6.70
N VAL A 163 -8.49 -4.56 6.47
CA VAL A 163 -7.34 -4.26 7.34
C VAL A 163 -7.16 -2.76 7.50
N PHE A 164 -6.50 -2.36 8.58
CA PHE A 164 -6.26 -0.97 8.93
C PHE A 164 -4.77 -0.66 8.97
N ILE A 165 -4.38 0.42 8.31
CA ILE A 165 -3.01 0.94 8.31
C ILE A 165 -2.96 2.11 9.29
N VAL A 166 -2.17 1.96 10.36
CA VAL A 166 -2.04 2.94 11.46
C VAL A 166 -0.60 3.33 11.70
N GLY A 167 -0.39 4.59 12.07
CA GLY A 167 0.90 5.10 12.53
C GLY A 167 1.25 4.55 13.91
N GLN A 168 2.54 4.37 14.17
CA GLN A 168 3.06 3.91 15.45
C GLN A 168 4.04 4.92 16.04
N SER A 169 5.02 5.34 15.25
CA SER A 169 5.98 6.37 15.64
C SER A 169 6.53 7.13 14.43
N LEU A 170 7.02 8.35 14.67
CA LEU A 170 7.86 9.09 13.73
C LEU A 170 9.05 9.68 14.48
N GLN A 171 10.25 9.28 14.08
CA GLN A 171 11.48 9.98 14.45
C GLN A 171 11.84 10.99 13.35
N VAL A 172 12.20 12.21 13.77
CA VAL A 172 12.74 13.25 12.90
C VAL A 172 14.08 13.71 13.45
N VAL A 173 15.10 13.82 12.58
CA VAL A 173 16.41 14.39 12.91
C VAL A 173 16.65 15.53 11.92
N ARG A 174 16.77 16.75 12.44
CA ARG A 174 17.20 17.96 11.72
C ARG A 174 18.62 18.33 12.16
N VAL A 175 19.20 19.36 11.55
CA VAL A 175 20.54 19.86 11.90
C VAL A 175 20.64 20.31 13.36
N ASP A 176 19.55 20.85 13.91
CA ASP A 176 19.45 21.50 15.23
C ASP A 176 18.57 20.75 16.24
N ALA A 177 17.77 19.78 15.79
CA ALA A 177 16.74 19.14 16.60
C ALA A 177 16.61 17.63 16.34
N ARG A 178 16.22 16.86 17.37
CA ARG A 178 15.76 15.48 17.23
C ARG A 178 14.45 15.31 17.98
N GLU A 179 13.44 14.80 17.27
CA GLU A 179 12.11 14.55 17.80
C GLU A 179 11.75 13.06 17.70
N ASN A 180 10.95 12.58 18.65
CA ASN A 180 10.28 11.29 18.56
C ASN A 180 8.80 11.49 18.88
N ILE A 181 7.94 11.20 17.91
CA ILE A 181 6.51 11.47 17.94
C ILE A 181 5.78 10.13 18.07
N VAL A 182 5.10 9.93 19.21
CA VAL A 182 4.29 8.73 19.53
C VAL A 182 2.87 9.07 19.97
N ASN A 183 2.47 10.35 19.87
CA ASN A 183 1.18 10.83 20.34
C ASN A 183 0.10 10.65 19.26
N ALA A 184 -1.07 10.17 19.66
CA ALA A 184 -2.23 10.04 18.77
C ALA A 184 -2.65 11.36 18.11
N GLY A 185 -3.27 11.28 16.93
CA GLY A 185 -3.64 12.42 16.10
C GLY A 185 -2.50 13.03 15.29
N ARG A 186 -1.25 12.56 15.46
CA ARG A 186 -0.09 13.02 14.68
C ARG A 186 0.11 12.15 13.44
N THR A 187 0.21 12.78 12.28
CA THR A 187 0.64 12.10 11.03
C THR A 187 2.10 11.67 11.12
N VAL A 188 2.40 10.43 10.72
CA VAL A 188 3.76 9.86 10.70
C VAL A 188 4.28 9.58 9.30
N ALA A 189 3.41 9.15 8.39
CA ALA A 189 3.76 8.70 7.05
C ALA A 189 2.62 9.03 6.07
N ALA A 190 2.86 8.81 4.78
CA ALA A 190 1.81 8.74 3.76
C ALA A 190 1.88 7.43 2.99
N ILE A 191 0.76 6.97 2.42
CA ILE A 191 0.71 5.82 1.53
C ILE A 191 0.07 6.17 0.17
N SER A 192 0.45 5.44 -0.88
CA SER A 192 -0.16 5.54 -2.21
C SER A 192 -0.20 4.17 -2.92
N ASP A 193 -0.87 4.08 -4.08
CA ASP A 193 -0.93 2.89 -4.95
C ASP A 193 -1.27 1.58 -4.20
N VAL A 194 -2.32 1.62 -3.37
CA VAL A 194 -2.78 0.47 -2.60
C VAL A 194 -3.47 -0.53 -3.53
N ARG A 195 -3.06 -1.80 -3.47
CA ARG A 195 -3.56 -2.91 -4.29
C ARG A 195 -3.82 -4.14 -3.44
N VAL A 196 -4.79 -4.96 -3.84
CA VAL A 196 -5.05 -6.28 -3.27
C VAL A 196 -4.80 -7.34 -4.33
N GLU A 197 -3.90 -8.28 -4.04
CA GLU A 197 -3.74 -9.52 -4.80
C GLU A 197 -4.47 -10.65 -4.06
N TYR A 198 -5.31 -11.42 -4.74
CA TYR A 198 -6.18 -12.41 -4.11
C TYR A 198 -6.64 -13.48 -5.10
N GLN A 199 -7.15 -14.60 -4.60
CA GLN A 199 -7.87 -15.61 -5.39
C GLN A 199 -9.37 -15.37 -5.25
N PRO A 200 -10.12 -15.04 -6.34
CA PRO A 200 -11.58 -14.90 -6.31
C PRO A 200 -12.30 -16.22 -5.97
#